data_AF-A0A6M0IPE8-F1
#
_entry.id   AF-A0A6M0IPE8-F1
#
_cell.length_a   1.000
_cell.length_b   1.000
_cell.length_c   1.000
_cell.angle_alpha   90.00
_cell.angle_beta   90.00
_cell.angle_gamma   90.00
#
_symmetry.space_group_name_H-M   'P 1'
#
loop_
_entity.id
_entity.type
_entity.pdbx_description
1 polymer ?
#
loop_
_entity_poly.entity_id
_entity_poly.type
_entity_poly.pdbx_seq_one_letter_code
_entity_poly.pdbx_strand_id
1 'polypeptide(L)'
;MKNDSSDLVEPLKASYYKRFCKTMELKNDAGLIDAYKKVHAPGAGWPEITQGMKEVGIMAMELYLLGTTLFMIMDTVADFVHDRAMAELASKPYQDEWEAHVSQFQDITTVATANQKWQLMEQIYKME
;
A
#
# COMPACT_ATOMS: atom_id res chain seq x y z
N MET A 1 -7.22 52.20 -20.26
CA MET A 1 -8.47 51.43 -20.32
C MET A 1 -8.14 50.05 -20.87
N LYS A 2 -8.40 49.00 -20.06
CA LYS A 2 -8.53 47.56 -20.39
C LYS A 2 -7.26 46.90 -20.96
N ASN A 3 -6.43 46.19 -20.20
CA ASN A 3 -6.64 44.91 -19.50
C ASN A 3 -7.25 43.85 -20.42
N ASP A 4 -6.44 42.90 -20.87
CA ASP A 4 -6.92 41.53 -21.05
C ASP A 4 -5.80 40.54 -20.75
N SER A 5 -5.86 40.05 -19.52
CA SER A 5 -5.19 38.85 -19.05
C SER A 5 -5.77 37.67 -19.80
N SER A 6 -4.97 36.98 -20.61
CA SER A 6 -5.14 35.54 -20.76
C SER A 6 -3.97 34.87 -20.03
N ASP A 7 -4.03 34.93 -18.70
CA ASP A 7 -3.38 33.94 -17.85
C ASP A 7 -3.97 32.59 -18.26
N LEU A 8 -3.28 31.91 -19.17
CA LEU A 8 -3.50 30.49 -19.42
C LEU A 8 -3.10 29.79 -18.14
N VAL A 9 -4.08 29.56 -17.27
CA VAL A 9 -3.96 28.60 -16.18
C VAL A 9 -3.69 27.26 -16.87
N GLU A 10 -2.42 26.84 -16.92
CA GLU A 10 -2.10 25.47 -17.28
C GLU A 10 -2.91 24.57 -16.35
N PRO A 11 -3.72 23.63 -16.87
CA PRO A 11 -4.43 22.71 -16.01
C PRO A 11 -3.36 21.97 -15.21
N LEU A 12 -3.44 22.04 -13.87
CA LEU A 12 -2.67 21.20 -12.95
C LEU A 12 -2.59 19.82 -13.57
N LYS A 13 -1.38 19.37 -13.96
CA LYS A 13 -1.18 18.03 -14.54
C LYS A 13 -1.79 17.04 -13.56
N ALA A 14 -2.96 16.50 -13.90
CA ALA A 14 -3.59 15.47 -13.10
C ALA A 14 -2.57 14.33 -12.99
N SER A 15 -2.15 14.01 -11.76
CA SER A 15 -1.26 12.87 -11.54
C SER A 15 -1.92 11.63 -12.12
N TYR A 16 -1.21 10.91 -12.98
CA TYR A 16 -1.70 9.67 -13.60
C TYR A 16 -1.98 8.56 -12.57
N TYR A 17 -1.57 8.77 -11.31
CA TYR A 17 -1.73 7.85 -10.21
C TYR A 17 -1.89 8.57 -8.87
N LYS A 18 -2.46 7.88 -7.88
CA LYS A 18 -2.41 8.26 -6.46
C LYS A 18 -1.45 7.33 -5.73
N ARG A 19 -0.61 7.90 -4.84
CA ARG A 19 0.33 7.14 -4.01
C ARG A 19 -0.17 7.06 -2.57
N PHE A 20 -0.11 5.87 -1.99
CA PHE A 20 -0.33 5.65 -0.57
C PHE A 20 0.92 5.06 0.06
N CYS A 21 1.30 5.60 1.22
CA CYS A 21 2.39 5.07 2.03
C CYS A 21 1.79 4.49 3.32
N LYS A 22 2.18 3.28 3.70
CA LYS A 22 1.71 2.63 4.91
C LYS A 22 2.87 2.09 5.73
N THR A 23 2.69 1.97 7.04
CA THR A 23 3.65 1.31 7.93
C THR A 23 2.99 0.23 8.78
N MET A 24 3.76 -0.77 9.18
CA MET A 24 3.39 -1.74 10.21
C MET A 24 4.62 -2.32 10.90
N GLU A 25 4.41 -3.00 12.03
CA GLU A 25 5.47 -3.71 12.74
C GLU A 25 5.38 -5.23 12.50
N LEU A 26 6.53 -5.83 12.23
CA LEU A 26 6.71 -7.28 12.33
C LEU A 26 7.02 -7.68 13.76
N LYS A 27 6.74 -8.93 14.11
CA LYS A 27 7.24 -9.51 15.35
C LYS A 27 8.77 -9.44 15.35
N ASN A 28 9.34 -9.03 16.47
CA ASN A 28 10.80 -8.95 16.65
C ASN A 28 11.40 -10.34 16.85
N ASP A 29 11.35 -11.15 15.79
CA ASP A 29 11.92 -12.49 15.70
C ASP A 29 12.63 -12.62 14.35
N ALA A 30 13.94 -12.89 14.38
CA ALA A 30 14.76 -12.95 13.18
C ALA A 30 14.29 -14.04 12.18
N GLY A 31 13.81 -15.17 12.69
CA GLY A 31 13.30 -16.26 11.86
C GLY A 31 12.01 -15.89 11.14
N LEU A 32 11.08 -15.22 11.84
CA LEU A 32 9.84 -14.72 11.24
C LEU A 32 10.09 -13.60 10.24
N ILE A 33 11.04 -12.70 10.51
CA ILE A 33 11.44 -11.64 9.58
C ILE A 33 12.01 -12.25 8.28
N ASP A 34 12.90 -13.23 8.38
CA ASP A 34 13.47 -13.88 7.21
C ASP A 34 12.43 -14.72 6.44
N ALA A 35 11.47 -15.33 7.13
CA ALA A 35 10.34 -15.99 6.49
C ALA A 35 9.45 -14.98 5.74
N TYR A 36 9.14 -13.83 6.35
CA TYR A 36 8.37 -12.77 5.70
C TYR A 36 9.03 -12.29 4.40
N LYS A 37 10.34 -12.07 4.43
CA LYS A 37 11.13 -11.71 3.23
C LYS A 37 11.04 -12.76 2.15
N LYS A 38 11.10 -14.05 2.49
CA LYS A 38 10.99 -15.16 1.51
C LYS A 38 9.61 -15.21 0.88
N VAL A 39 8.56 -15.03 1.67
CA VAL A 39 7.16 -15.02 1.20
C VAL A 39 6.90 -13.85 0.24
N HIS A 40 7.59 -12.72 0.41
CA HIS A 40 7.46 -11.53 -0.44
C HIS A 40 8.61 -11.36 -1.45
N ALA A 41 9.50 -12.35 -1.58
CA ALA A 41 10.60 -12.29 -2.55
C ALA A 41 10.06 -12.28 -3.99
N PRO A 42 10.81 -11.72 -4.97
CA PRO A 42 10.39 -11.70 -6.37
C PRO A 42 9.97 -13.09 -6.86
N GLY A 43 8.71 -13.23 -7.29
CA GLY A 43 8.13 -14.49 -7.79
C GLY A 43 7.65 -15.48 -6.72
N ALA A 44 7.82 -15.20 -5.42
CA ALA A 44 7.34 -16.07 -4.34
C ALA A 44 5.90 -15.79 -3.92
N GLY A 45 5.42 -14.56 -4.08
CA GLY A 45 4.03 -14.19 -3.82
C GLY A 45 3.06 -14.93 -4.73
N TRP A 46 1.86 -15.20 -4.22
CA TRP A 46 0.84 -15.93 -4.99
C TRP A 46 0.35 -15.07 -6.17
N PRO A 47 0.32 -15.61 -7.41
CA PRO A 47 -0.11 -14.86 -8.59
C PRO A 47 -1.50 -14.26 -8.45
N GLU A 48 -2.43 -14.98 -7.81
CA GLU A 48 -3.82 -14.58 -7.58
C GLU A 48 -3.93 -13.33 -6.71
N ILE A 49 -3.06 -13.21 -5.71
CA ILE A 49 -3.00 -12.03 -4.83
C ILE A 49 -2.52 -10.82 -5.60
N THR A 50 -1.46 -10.98 -6.41
CA THR A 50 -0.96 -9.91 -7.27
C THR A 50 -2.02 -9.49 -8.29
N GLN A 51 -2.77 -10.45 -8.84
CA GLN A 51 -3.84 -10.19 -9.79
C GLN A 51 -5.02 -9.45 -9.14
N GLY A 52 -5.47 -9.89 -7.95
CA GLY A 52 -6.51 -9.21 -7.19
C GLY A 52 -6.15 -7.76 -6.85
N MET A 53 -4.90 -7.49 -6.47
CA MET A 53 -4.39 -6.13 -6.26
C MET A 53 -4.50 -5.26 -7.52
N LYS A 54 -4.12 -5.81 -8.69
CA LYS A 54 -4.23 -5.09 -9.97
C LYS A 54 -5.66 -4.79 -10.35
N GLU A 55 -6.58 -5.73 -10.13
CA GLU A 55 -8.01 -5.57 -10.45
C GLU A 55 -8.68 -4.45 -9.65
N VAL A 56 -8.29 -4.26 -8.39
CA VAL A 56 -8.82 -3.17 -7.57
C VAL A 56 -8.12 -1.82 -7.84
N GLY A 57 -7.18 -1.79 -8.79
CA GLY A 57 -6.53 -0.56 -9.26
C GLY A 57 -5.17 -0.24 -8.64
N ILE A 58 -4.50 -1.21 -8.01
CA ILE A 58 -3.09 -1.07 -7.58
C ILE A 58 -2.18 -1.36 -8.77
N MET A 59 -1.39 -0.38 -9.18
CA MET A 59 -0.51 -0.47 -10.35
C MET A 59 0.90 -0.92 -9.99
N ALA A 60 1.41 -0.47 -8.84
CA ALA A 60 2.71 -0.86 -8.31
C ALA A 60 2.65 -0.94 -6.78
N MET A 61 3.42 -1.86 -6.19
CA MET A 61 3.56 -1.99 -4.74
C MET A 61 5.00 -2.38 -4.41
N GLU A 62 5.55 -1.71 -3.40
CA GLU A 62 6.89 -1.94 -2.89
C GLU A 62 6.84 -2.07 -1.36
N LEU A 63 7.71 -2.92 -0.82
CA LEU A 63 7.88 -3.12 0.61
C LEU A 63 9.34 -2.87 0.99
N TYR A 64 9.53 -2.05 2.00
CA TYR A 64 10.81 -1.71 2.60
C TYR A 64 10.80 -2.14 4.06
N LEU A 65 11.91 -2.64 4.57
CA LEU A 65 12.02 -3.11 5.95
C LEU A 65 13.22 -2.45 6.64
N LEU A 66 12.98 -1.85 7.81
CA LEU A 66 13.99 -1.32 8.71
C LEU A 66 13.83 -1.96 10.10
N GLY A 67 14.70 -2.90 10.46
CA GLY A 67 14.52 -3.69 11.69
C GLY A 67 13.22 -4.51 11.61
N THR A 68 12.24 -4.17 12.44
CA THR A 68 10.88 -4.74 12.42
C THR A 68 9.85 -3.87 11.69
N THR A 69 10.18 -2.61 11.41
CA THR A 69 9.27 -1.65 10.80
C THR A 69 9.20 -1.87 9.29
N LEU A 70 8.03 -2.26 8.80
CA LEU A 70 7.72 -2.36 7.39
C LEU A 70 7.11 -1.07 6.88
N PHE A 71 7.55 -0.65 5.70
CA PHE A 71 7.02 0.49 4.97
C PHE A 71 6.57 0.03 3.58
N MET A 72 5.29 0.23 3.28
CA MET A 72 4.71 -0.07 1.97
C MET A 72 4.48 1.21 1.20
N ILE A 73 4.88 1.23 -0.07
CA ILE A 73 4.44 2.23 -1.04
C ILE A 73 3.55 1.53 -2.05
N MET A 74 2.41 2.13 -2.39
CA MET A 74 1.57 1.65 -3.49
C MET A 74 1.13 2.81 -4.39
N ASP A 75 1.31 2.63 -5.69
CA ASP A 75 0.75 3.50 -6.72
C ASP A 75 -0.54 2.89 -7.26
N THR A 76 -1.54 3.72 -7.45
CA THR A 76 -2.90 3.33 -7.78
C THR A 76 -3.46 4.20 -8.89
N VAL A 77 -4.53 3.76 -9.54
CA VAL A 77 -5.26 4.60 -10.52
C VAL A 77 -5.67 5.95 -9.92
N ALA A 78 -5.77 6.99 -10.74
CA ALA A 78 -5.97 8.37 -10.28
C ALA A 78 -7.28 8.58 -9.48
N ASP A 79 -8.32 7.81 -9.76
CA ASP A 79 -9.64 7.88 -9.09
C ASP A 79 -9.76 6.88 -7.92
N PHE A 80 -8.66 6.26 -7.49
CA PHE A 80 -8.66 5.27 -6.41
C PHE A 80 -9.27 5.85 -5.12
N VAL A 81 -10.18 5.06 -4.54
CA VAL A 81 -10.82 5.31 -3.23
C VAL A 81 -10.41 4.16 -2.33
N HIS A 82 -9.51 4.46 -1.38
CA HIS A 82 -8.79 3.43 -0.63
C HIS A 82 -9.70 2.45 0.10
N ASP A 83 -10.58 2.94 0.98
CA ASP A 83 -11.43 2.05 1.79
C ASP A 83 -12.30 1.11 0.94
N ARG A 84 -12.86 1.65 -0.17
CA ARG A 84 -13.65 0.86 -1.12
C ARG A 84 -12.81 -0.22 -1.80
N ALA A 85 -11.62 0.15 -2.30
CA ALA A 85 -10.75 -0.78 -3.00
C ALA A 85 -10.18 -1.86 -2.08
N MET A 86 -9.87 -1.52 -0.82
CA MET A 86 -9.40 -2.52 0.16
C MET A 86 -10.54 -3.45 0.59
N ALA A 87 -11.77 -2.95 0.74
CA ALA A 87 -12.93 -3.80 1.00
C ALA A 87 -13.23 -4.76 -0.17
N GLU A 88 -13.09 -4.29 -1.42
CA GLU A 88 -13.19 -5.15 -2.59
C GLU A 88 -12.06 -6.19 -2.63
N LEU A 89 -10.82 -5.78 -2.38
CA LEU A 89 -9.66 -6.67 -2.36
C LEU A 89 -9.85 -7.80 -1.34
N ALA A 90 -10.37 -7.49 -0.15
CA ALA A 90 -10.66 -8.48 0.90
C ALA A 90 -11.63 -9.58 0.43
N SER A 91 -12.46 -9.32 -0.59
CA SER A 91 -13.37 -10.31 -1.18
C SER A 91 -12.79 -11.12 -2.34
N LYS A 92 -11.55 -10.84 -2.77
CA LYS A 92 -10.92 -11.54 -3.89
C LYS A 92 -10.54 -12.97 -3.47
N PRO A 93 -10.52 -13.93 -4.43
CA PRO A 93 -10.10 -15.30 -4.13
C PRO A 93 -8.73 -15.36 -3.47
N TYR A 94 -8.57 -16.27 -2.50
CA TYR A 94 -7.34 -16.51 -1.75
C TYR A 94 -6.86 -15.37 -0.85
N GLN A 95 -7.54 -14.22 -0.83
CA GLN A 95 -7.12 -13.07 -0.06
C GLN A 95 -7.16 -13.36 1.44
N ASP A 96 -8.20 -14.05 1.92
CA ASP A 96 -8.34 -14.44 3.33
C ASP A 96 -7.24 -15.42 3.75
N GLU A 97 -6.92 -16.41 2.92
CA GLU A 97 -5.87 -17.39 3.19
C GLU A 97 -4.48 -16.76 3.17
N TRP A 98 -4.23 -15.88 2.20
CA TRP A 98 -3.00 -15.10 2.14
C TRP A 98 -2.85 -14.22 3.37
N GLU A 99 -3.91 -13.50 3.75
CA GLU A 99 -3.93 -12.62 4.91
C GLU A 99 -3.67 -13.40 6.20
N ALA A 100 -4.33 -14.56 6.37
CA ALA A 100 -4.09 -15.47 7.48
C ALA A 100 -2.64 -15.97 7.52
N HIS A 101 -2.07 -16.32 6.37
CA HIS A 101 -0.66 -16.73 6.28
C HIS A 101 0.30 -15.61 6.71
N VAL A 102 0.15 -14.40 6.14
CA VAL A 102 1.07 -13.30 6.43
C VAL A 102 0.84 -12.67 7.81
N SER A 103 -0.34 -12.82 8.41
CA SER A 103 -0.63 -12.35 9.77
C SER A 103 0.26 -12.97 10.84
N GLN A 104 0.80 -14.16 10.59
CA GLN A 104 1.66 -14.89 11.52
C GLN A 104 2.97 -14.14 11.82
N PHE A 105 3.43 -13.31 10.89
CA PHE A 105 4.68 -12.55 11.01
C PHE A 105 4.51 -11.20 11.71
N GLN A 106 3.28 -10.70 11.83
CA GLN A 106 3.03 -9.31 12.18
C GLN A 106 2.78 -9.13 13.67
N ASP A 107 3.24 -8.01 14.19
CA ASP A 107 3.01 -7.65 15.59
C ASP A 107 1.66 -6.92 15.72
N ILE A 108 0.64 -7.68 16.09
CA ILE A 108 -0.72 -7.15 16.32
C ILE A 108 -0.82 -6.54 17.74
N THR A 109 0.21 -6.71 18.59
CA THR A 109 0.17 -6.30 20.01
C THR A 109 0.63 -4.87 20.24
N THR A 110 1.43 -4.30 19.33
CA THR A 110 1.97 -2.94 19.42
C THR A 110 0.97 -1.87 19.01
N VAL A 111 -0.12 -2.23 18.34
CA VAL A 111 -1.19 -1.31 17.92
C VAL A 111 -2.50 -1.80 18.55
N ALA A 112 -2.97 -1.12 19.58
CA ALA A 112 -4.04 -1.53 20.50
C ALA A 112 -5.44 -1.81 19.87
N THR A 113 -5.58 -1.82 18.55
CA THR A 113 -6.80 -2.30 17.89
C THR A 113 -6.44 -3.04 16.59
N ALA A 114 -6.99 -4.24 16.41
CA ALA A 114 -6.86 -5.06 15.20
C ALA A 114 -7.32 -4.36 13.89
N ASN A 115 -7.85 -3.14 13.97
CA ASN A 115 -8.30 -2.32 12.84
C ASN A 115 -7.17 -1.56 12.12
N GLN A 116 -5.91 -1.66 12.54
CA GLN A 116 -4.81 -0.98 11.86
C GLN A 116 -3.54 -1.84 11.77
N LYS A 117 -3.67 -3.03 11.16
CA LYS A 117 -2.49 -3.83 10.74
C LYS A 117 -1.56 -3.01 9.86
N TRP A 118 -2.09 -2.25 8.90
CA TRP A 118 -1.35 -1.26 8.13
C TRP A 118 -1.86 0.14 8.44
N GLN A 119 -0.96 1.02 8.88
CA GLN A 119 -1.28 2.42 9.21
C GLN A 119 -0.95 3.31 8.01
N LEU A 120 -1.93 4.09 7.54
CA LEU A 120 -1.70 5.08 6.49
C LEU A 120 -0.84 6.23 7.03
N MET A 121 0.16 6.65 6.25
CA MET A 121 1.06 7.75 6.61
C MET A 121 0.68 9.03 5.86
N GLU A 122 0.80 10.16 6.54
CA GLU A 122 0.57 11.49 5.96
C GLU A 122 1.76 11.93 5.10
N GLN A 123 1.49 12.34 3.86
CA GLN A 123 2.48 13.01 3.02
C GLN A 123 2.60 14.47 3.45
N ILE A 124 3.67 14.81 4.14
CA ILE A 124 3.94 16.18 4.61
C ILE A 124 4.74 17.02 3.58
N TYR A 125 5.37 16.37 2.60
CA TYR A 125 6.19 17.02 1.59
C TYR A 125 6.26 16.19 0.32
N LYS A 126 6.28 16.87 -0.84
CA LYS A 126 6.56 16.31 -2.16
C LYS A 126 7.27 17.38 -2.99
N MET A 127 8.36 17.01 -3.63
CA MET A 127 9.04 17.83 -4.64
C MET A 127 8.63 17.37 -6.04
N GLU A 128 8.49 18.31 -6.97
CA GLU A 128 8.21 18.04 -8.39
C GLU A 128 9.49 17.90 -9.22
#